data_AF-A0A524G8T7-F1
#
_entry.id   AF-A0A524G8T7-F1
#
_cell.length_a   1.000
_cell.length_b   1.000
_cell.length_c   1.000
_cell.angle_alpha   90.00
_cell.angle_beta   90.00
_cell.angle_gamma   90.00
#
_symmetry.space_group_name_H-M   'P 1'
#
loop_
_entity.id
_entity.type
_entity.pdbx_description
1 polymer ?
#
loop_
_entity_poly.entity_id
_entity_poly.type
_entity_poly.pdbx_seq_one_letter_code
_entity_poly.pdbx_strand_id
1 'polypeptide(L)'
;MQFDLTFPFDTFFNFFNIMFIIVPIIFVVVFVIIAFTVCRGGMGIARSVSRGFTVDAPSFVIPNRYRGERRSDGSQMTTVRLPERCPSCGATISQEGIDWTGPLEAKCSYCGGPLRATFERV
;
A
#
# COMPACT_ATOMS: atom_id res chain seq x y z
N MET A 1 -58.70 50.68 5.68
CA MET A 1 -58.20 49.72 4.67
C MET A 1 -56.78 49.38 5.08
N GLN A 2 -56.61 48.22 5.71
CA GLN A 2 -55.34 47.78 6.27
C GLN A 2 -54.54 47.16 5.12
N PHE A 3 -53.41 47.75 4.75
CA PHE A 3 -52.63 47.32 3.60
C PHE A 3 -51.89 46.01 3.93
N ASP A 4 -52.31 44.93 3.28
CA ASP A 4 -51.69 43.60 3.24
C ASP A 4 -50.35 43.60 2.48
N LEU A 5 -49.38 44.43 2.90
CA LEU A 5 -48.04 44.50 2.29
C LEU A 5 -47.06 43.44 2.80
N THR A 6 -47.46 42.60 3.76
CA THR A 6 -46.59 41.64 4.46
C THR A 6 -46.40 40.32 3.68
N PHE A 7 -47.38 39.88 2.90
CA PHE A 7 -47.32 38.61 2.15
C PHE A 7 -46.20 38.48 1.10
N PRO A 8 -45.87 39.50 0.29
CA PRO A 8 -44.79 39.39 -0.69
C PRO A 8 -43.39 39.37 -0.03
N PHE A 9 -43.24 40.01 1.14
CA PHE A 9 -41.96 40.12 1.83
C PHE A 9 -41.58 38.80 2.51
N ASP A 10 -42.50 38.16 3.23
CA ASP A 10 -42.23 36.87 3.89
C ASP A 10 -41.89 35.78 2.87
N THR A 11 -42.58 35.78 1.73
CA THR A 11 -42.31 34.85 0.63
C THR A 11 -40.91 35.07 0.07
N PHE A 12 -40.50 36.33 -0.14
CA PHE A 12 -39.17 36.69 -0.61
C PHE A 12 -38.08 36.24 0.38
N PHE A 13 -38.17 36.61 1.66
CA PHE A 13 -37.17 36.21 2.66
C PHE A 13 -37.08 34.69 2.84
N ASN A 14 -38.20 33.98 2.70
CA ASN A 14 -38.20 32.51 2.71
C ASN A 14 -37.47 31.93 1.49
N PHE A 15 -37.68 32.48 0.29
CA PHE A 15 -36.88 32.10 -0.89
C PHE A 15 -35.39 32.34 -0.69
N PHE A 16 -34.99 33.49 -0.15
CA PHE A 16 -33.57 33.77 0.14
C PHE A 16 -33.01 32.78 1.17
N ASN A 17 -33.72 32.51 2.25
CA ASN A 17 -33.29 31.57 3.28
C ASN A 17 -33.12 30.15 2.71
N ILE A 18 -34.10 29.69 1.92
CA ILE A 18 -34.04 28.41 1.21
C ILE A 18 -32.85 28.37 0.25
N MET A 19 -32.59 29.44 -0.50
CA MET A 19 -31.45 29.52 -1.43
C MET A 19 -30.12 29.47 -0.68
N PHE A 20 -29.98 30.21 0.44
CA PHE A 20 -28.80 30.19 1.29
C PHE A 20 -28.55 28.84 1.98
N ILE A 21 -29.58 28.02 2.22
CA ILE A 21 -29.44 26.66 2.77
C ILE A 21 -29.13 25.65 1.66
N ILE A 22 -29.79 25.75 0.50
CA ILE A 22 -29.64 24.79 -0.59
C ILE A 22 -28.28 24.93 -1.29
N VAL A 23 -27.80 26.15 -1.52
CA VAL A 23 -26.51 26.40 -2.18
C VAL A 23 -25.32 25.69 -1.51
N PRO A 24 -25.08 25.81 -0.19
CA PRO A 24 -23.98 25.10 0.46
C PRO A 24 -24.20 23.58 0.44
N ILE A 25 -25.44 23.09 0.55
CA ILE A 25 -25.75 21.66 0.44
C ILE A 25 -25.36 21.13 -0.95
N ILE A 26 -25.74 21.83 -2.02
CA ILE A 26 -25.35 21.46 -3.39
C ILE A 26 -23.83 21.49 -3.53
N PHE A 27 -23.16 22.51 -2.99
CA PHE A 27 -21.70 22.63 -3.07
C PHE A 27 -21.00 21.45 -2.37
N VAL A 28 -21.46 21.06 -1.18
CA VAL A 28 -20.94 19.89 -0.46
C VAL A 28 -21.19 18.60 -1.24
N VAL A 29 -22.39 18.41 -1.80
CA VAL A 29 -22.71 17.22 -2.62
C VAL A 29 -21.82 17.13 -3.85
N VAL A 30 -21.63 18.24 -4.58
CA VAL A 30 -20.74 18.29 -5.75
C VAL A 30 -19.29 18.01 -5.34
N PHE A 31 -18.82 18.59 -4.24
CA PHE A 31 -17.46 18.35 -3.75
C PHE A 31 -17.25 16.87 -3.37
N VAL A 32 -18.22 16.26 -2.70
CA VAL A 32 -18.20 14.84 -2.35
C VAL A 32 -18.19 13.98 -3.62
N ILE A 33 -19.02 14.28 -4.61
CA ILE A 33 -19.02 13.55 -5.90
C ILE A 33 -17.66 13.66 -6.59
N ILE A 34 -17.07 14.85 -6.66
CA ILE A 34 -15.74 15.06 -7.26
C ILE A 34 -14.66 14.31 -6.48
N ALA A 35 -14.68 14.37 -5.15
CA ALA A 35 -13.75 13.63 -4.32
C ALA A 35 -13.89 12.11 -4.54
N PHE A 36 -15.11 11.59 -4.59
CA PHE A 36 -15.34 10.17 -4.87
C PHE A 36 -14.93 9.77 -6.28
N THR A 37 -15.16 10.59 -7.31
CA THR A 37 -14.74 10.28 -8.69
C THR A 37 -13.23 10.34 -8.85
N VAL A 38 -12.57 11.33 -8.24
CA VAL A 38 -11.11 11.45 -8.25
C VAL A 38 -10.46 10.34 -7.43
N CYS A 39 -10.96 10.04 -6.22
CA CYS A 39 -10.45 8.93 -5.42
C CYS A 39 -10.69 7.58 -6.09
N ARG A 40 -11.86 7.35 -6.71
CA ARG A 40 -12.12 6.11 -7.48
C ARG A 40 -11.27 6.01 -8.74
N GLY A 41 -11.04 7.11 -9.46
CA GLY A 41 -10.14 7.15 -10.61
C GLY A 41 -8.66 6.98 -10.21
N GLY A 42 -8.26 7.55 -9.07
CA GLY A 42 -6.90 7.52 -8.54
C GLY A 42 -6.49 6.16 -7.99
N MET A 43 -7.42 5.36 -7.46
CA MET A 43 -7.15 3.98 -7.05
C MET A 43 -6.73 3.07 -8.23
N GLY A 44 -7.11 3.41 -9.46
CA GLY A 44 -6.63 2.71 -10.67
C GLY A 44 -5.18 3.04 -11.00
N ILE A 45 -4.76 4.28 -10.77
CA ILE A 45 -3.42 4.79 -11.09
C ILE A 45 -2.40 4.39 -10.01
N ALA A 46 -2.79 4.32 -8.74
CA ALA A 46 -1.93 3.80 -7.68
C ALA A 46 -1.48 2.35 -7.95
N ARG A 47 -2.32 1.52 -8.58
CA ARG A 47 -1.96 0.16 -9.03
C ARG A 47 -1.00 0.15 -10.23
N SER A 48 -0.99 1.18 -11.07
CA SER A 48 -0.09 1.24 -12.24
C SER A 48 1.31 1.74 -11.87
N VAL A 49 1.45 2.55 -10.80
CA VAL A 49 2.74 3.06 -10.34
C VAL A 49 3.47 2.08 -9.40
N SER A 50 2.75 1.18 -8.71
CA SER A 50 3.38 0.11 -7.91
C SER A 50 3.88 -1.07 -8.76
N ARG A 51 3.57 -1.09 -10.06
CA ARG A 51 4.24 -1.98 -11.01
C ARG A 51 5.55 -1.30 -11.41
N GLY A 52 6.57 -1.56 -10.61
CA GLY A 52 7.93 -1.11 -10.85
C GLY A 52 8.32 -1.29 -12.32
N PHE A 53 9.11 -0.35 -12.80
CA PHE A 53 9.70 -0.30 -14.13
C PHE A 53 10.19 -1.68 -14.61
N THR A 54 9.35 -2.41 -15.33
CA THR A 54 9.72 -3.69 -15.94
C THR A 54 10.42 -3.37 -17.25
N VAL A 55 11.74 -3.25 -17.21
CA VAL A 55 12.56 -3.21 -18.43
C VAL A 55 12.45 -4.58 -19.08
N ASP A 56 11.86 -4.62 -20.27
CA ASP A 56 11.88 -5.81 -21.10
C ASP A 56 13.33 -6.04 -21.55
N ALA A 57 13.93 -7.13 -21.10
CA ALA A 57 15.33 -7.42 -21.39
C ALA A 57 15.49 -7.78 -22.88
N PRO A 58 16.52 -7.26 -23.57
CA PRO A 58 16.72 -7.53 -24.98
C PRO A 58 16.93 -9.03 -25.22
N SER A 59 16.15 -9.58 -26.15
CA SER A 59 15.98 -11.02 -26.38
C SER A 59 17.22 -11.75 -26.92
N PHE A 60 18.32 -11.04 -27.18
CA PHE A 60 19.60 -11.64 -27.55
C PHE A 60 20.38 -12.18 -26.35
N VAL A 61 20.09 -11.68 -25.13
CA VAL A 61 20.84 -12.05 -23.91
C VAL A 61 20.27 -13.30 -23.25
N ILE A 62 19.05 -13.72 -23.60
CA ILE A 62 18.36 -14.86 -22.97
C ILE A 62 18.77 -16.15 -23.71
N PRO A 63 19.49 -17.08 -23.06
CA PRO A 63 19.82 -18.36 -23.67
C PRO A 63 18.54 -19.11 -24.06
N ASN A 64 18.53 -19.76 -25.23
CA ASN A 64 17.34 -20.45 -25.76
C ASN A 64 16.73 -21.49 -24.79
N ARG A 65 17.51 -21.99 -23.83
CA ARG A 65 17.06 -22.92 -22.78
C ARG A 65 16.04 -22.29 -21.81
N TYR A 66 16.05 -20.97 -21.67
CA TYR A 66 15.16 -20.22 -20.75
C TYR A 66 14.10 -19.40 -21.51
N ARG A 67 14.07 -19.50 -22.84
CA ARG A 67 13.15 -18.77 -23.71
C ARG A 67 11.82 -19.53 -23.80
N GLY A 68 10.83 -19.11 -23.02
CA GLY A 68 9.49 -19.71 -23.03
C GLY A 68 9.02 -20.23 -21.66
N GLU A 69 9.92 -20.32 -20.68
CA GLU A 69 9.55 -20.56 -19.30
C GLU A 69 8.95 -19.26 -18.75
N ARG A 70 7.62 -19.10 -18.89
CA ARG A 70 6.90 -18.14 -18.05
C ARG A 70 7.18 -18.57 -16.62
N ARG A 71 8.07 -17.87 -15.91
CA ARG A 71 8.28 -18.05 -14.46
C ARG A 71 6.91 -17.89 -13.78
N SER A 72 6.24 -19.01 -13.56
CA SER A 72 5.01 -19.16 -12.79
C SER A 72 5.30 -19.23 -11.30
N ASP A 73 6.58 -19.23 -10.91
CA ASP A 73 7.03 -18.99 -9.53
C ASP A 73 6.88 -17.50 -9.19
N GLY A 74 5.64 -17.04 -9.16
CA GLY A 74 5.26 -15.89 -8.36
C GLY A 74 5.58 -16.22 -6.91
N SER A 75 6.74 -15.73 -6.44
CA SER A 75 7.16 -15.70 -5.04
C SER A 75 6.89 -17.00 -4.26
N GLN A 76 7.67 -18.05 -4.49
CA GLN A 76 7.88 -19.01 -3.40
C GLN A 76 8.57 -18.24 -2.27
N MET A 77 7.77 -17.75 -1.32
CA MET A 77 8.25 -17.06 -0.12
C MET A 77 8.98 -18.09 0.72
N THR A 78 10.29 -18.17 0.56
CA THR A 78 11.14 -18.94 1.48
C THR A 78 11.42 -18.05 2.67
N THR A 79 11.05 -18.51 3.87
CA THR A 79 11.42 -17.79 5.09
C THR A 79 12.79 -18.29 5.53
N VAL A 80 13.59 -17.36 6.03
CA VAL A 80 14.92 -17.67 6.54
C VAL A 80 14.77 -18.03 8.01
N ARG A 81 15.00 -19.30 8.36
CA ARG A 81 14.95 -19.77 9.75
C ARG A 81 16.36 -19.93 10.32
N LEU A 82 16.53 -19.43 11.55
CA LEU A 82 17.75 -19.61 12.33
C LEU A 82 17.57 -20.74 13.35
N PRO A 83 18.66 -21.41 13.75
CA PRO A 83 18.62 -22.39 14.82
C PRO A 83 18.25 -21.73 16.15
N GLU A 84 17.51 -22.45 17.01
CA GLU A 84 17.09 -21.95 18.32
C GLU A 84 18.27 -21.70 19.28
N ARG A 85 19.39 -22.40 19.08
CA ARG A 85 20.60 -22.29 19.90
C ARG A 85 21.84 -22.10 19.06
N CYS A 86 22.75 -21.27 19.56
CA CYS A 86 24.03 -21.04 18.92
C CYS A 86 24.90 -22.31 19.01
N PRO A 87 25.46 -22.81 17.91
CA PRO A 87 26.37 -23.96 17.94
C PRO A 87 27.74 -23.63 18.57
N SER A 88 28.10 -22.34 18.65
CA SER A 88 29.38 -21.90 19.21
C SER A 88 29.35 -21.71 20.73
N CYS A 89 28.24 -21.22 21.30
CA CYS A 89 28.15 -20.92 22.75
C CYS A 89 26.93 -21.52 23.46
N GLY A 90 26.00 -22.16 22.75
CA GLY A 90 24.80 -22.76 23.33
C GLY A 90 23.70 -21.78 23.74
N ALA A 91 23.91 -20.46 23.59
CA ALA A 91 22.91 -19.44 23.94
C ALA A 91 21.67 -19.52 23.04
N THR A 92 20.50 -19.25 23.62
CA THR A 92 19.23 -19.17 22.88
C THR A 92 19.22 -17.93 21.99
N ILE A 93 18.87 -18.12 20.72
CA ILE A 93 18.89 -17.07 19.70
C ILE A 93 17.46 -16.54 19.48
N SER A 94 17.26 -15.23 19.62
CA SER A 94 16.00 -14.53 19.33
C SER A 94 16.07 -13.81 17.98
N GLN A 95 15.08 -13.97 17.10
CA GLN A 95 15.08 -13.40 15.74
C GLN A 95 15.22 -11.87 15.68
N GLU A 96 14.84 -11.17 16.75
CA GLU A 96 14.79 -9.70 16.82
C GLU A 96 16.16 -9.04 17.13
N GLY A 97 17.18 -9.82 17.53
CA GLY A 97 18.46 -9.29 18.04
C GLY A 97 19.70 -9.88 17.36
N ILE A 98 19.59 -10.19 16.06
CA ILE A 98 20.63 -10.90 15.31
C ILE A 98 21.25 -9.99 14.27
N ASP A 99 22.58 -9.91 14.28
CA ASP A 99 23.35 -9.15 13.30
C ASP A 99 23.55 -10.00 12.05
N TRP A 100 22.84 -9.66 10.99
CA TRP A 100 22.97 -10.30 9.69
C TRP A 100 24.21 -9.80 8.96
N THR A 101 25.08 -10.73 8.57
CA THR A 101 26.29 -10.43 7.80
C THR A 101 26.17 -10.86 6.33
N GLY A 102 25.11 -11.58 5.97
CA GLY A 102 24.80 -11.98 4.61
C GLY A 102 23.41 -12.60 4.48
N PRO A 103 22.98 -13.01 3.26
CA PRO A 103 21.63 -13.52 3.02
C PRO A 103 21.24 -14.77 3.83
N LEU A 104 22.22 -15.60 4.18
CA LEU A 104 22.07 -16.81 5.01
C LEU A 104 23.06 -16.84 6.18
N GLU A 105 23.77 -15.75 6.41
CA GLU A 105 24.84 -15.69 7.40
C GLU A 105 24.54 -14.59 8.41
N ALA A 106 24.62 -14.94 9.68
CA ALA A 106 24.43 -14.03 10.78
C ALA A 106 25.48 -14.27 11.86
N LYS A 107 25.65 -13.31 12.77
CA LYS A 107 26.50 -13.45 13.93
C LYS A 107 25.66 -13.58 15.20
N CYS A 108 26.10 -14.46 16.10
CA CYS A 108 25.50 -14.57 17.41
C CYS A 108 25.81 -13.31 18.24
N SER A 109 24.79 -12.67 18.80
CA SER A 109 24.91 -11.48 19.63
C SER A 109 25.66 -11.71 20.96
N TYR A 110 25.73 -12.97 21.42
CA TYR A 110 26.41 -13.32 22.67
C TYR A 110 27.93 -13.56 22.49
N CYS A 111 28.33 -14.35 21.49
CA CYS A 111 29.72 -14.80 21.33
C CYS A 111 30.39 -14.30 20.05
N GLY A 112 29.65 -13.65 19.15
CA GLY A 112 30.15 -13.20 17.85
C GLY A 112 30.39 -14.33 16.83
N GLY A 113 30.08 -15.59 17.19
CA GLY A 113 30.27 -16.75 16.33
C GLY A 113 29.34 -16.74 15.11
N PRO A 114 29.77 -17.36 13.98
CA PRO A 114 28.96 -17.40 12.77
C PRO A 114 27.78 -18.37 12.92
N LEU A 115 26.63 -17.94 12.43
CA LEU A 115 25.38 -18.68 12.36
C LEU A 115 24.97 -18.80 10.90
N ARG A 116 24.61 -20.02 10.48
CA ARG A 116 24.07 -20.28 9.15
C ARG A 116 22.57 -20.49 9.25
N ALA A 117 21.83 -19.68 8.54
CA ALA A 117 20.39 -19.84 8.40
C ALA A 117 20.07 -20.83 7.28
N THR A 118 18.89 -21.46 7.35
CA THR A 118 18.40 -22.36 6.30
C THR A 118 17.10 -21.81 5.75
N PHE A 119 16.92 -21.91 4.42
CA PHE A 119 15.65 -21.57 3.78
C PHE A 119 14.64 -22.68 4.05
N GLU A 120 13.54 -22.34 4.71
CA GLU A 120 12.40 -23.23 4.85
C GLU A 120 11.31 -22.80 3.87
N ARG A 121 10.74 -23.76 3.14
CA ARG A 121 9.58 -23.51 2.28
C ARG A 121 8.36 -23.34 3.18
N VAL A 122 7.67 -22.21 3.04
CA VAL A 122 6.40 -21.91 3.73
C VAL A 122 5.25 -22.50 2.94
#